data_AF-A0A350TI30-F1
#
_entry.id   AF-A0A350TI30-F1
#
_cell.length_a   1.000
_cell.length_b   1.000
_cell.length_c   1.000
_cell.angle_alpha   90.00
_cell.angle_beta   90.00
_cell.angle_gamma   90.00
#
_symmetry.space_group_name_H-M   'P 1'
#
loop_
_entity.id
_entity.type
_entity.pdbx_description
1 polymer ?
#
loop_
_entity_poly.entity_id
_entity_poly.type
_entity_poly.pdbx_seq_one_letter_code
_entity_poly.pdbx_strand_id
1 'polypeptide(L)'
;MNTNKLRPCKVGEELYLFHGFTQISQIVPPSLMRGGHGGGVVAGAYAILERRDGTVGLAEAQRVQFLDTAKEFAKYEEEETKDV
;
A
#
# COMPACT_ATOMS: atom_id res chain seq x y z
N MET A 1 -26.11 -5.96 -7.45
CA MET A 1 -25.37 -5.30 -6.34
C MET A 1 -23.90 -5.61 -6.57
N ASN A 2 -23.10 -4.63 -7.01
CA ASN A 2 -21.69 -4.87 -7.30
C ASN A 2 -20.94 -5.18 -6.01
N THR A 3 -20.47 -6.42 -5.89
CA THR A 3 -19.74 -7.00 -4.78
C THR A 3 -18.26 -6.65 -4.83
N ASN A 4 -17.90 -5.36 -4.91
CA ASN A 4 -16.51 -4.96 -4.69
C ASN A 4 -16.24 -4.92 -3.18
N LYS A 5 -16.08 -6.10 -2.58
CA LYS A 5 -15.61 -6.23 -1.21
C LYS A 5 -14.14 -5.82 -1.18
N LEU A 6 -13.88 -4.60 -0.72
CA LEU A 6 -12.53 -4.13 -0.48
C LEU A 6 -11.90 -4.92 0.68
N ARG A 7 -10.58 -5.15 0.59
CA ARG A 7 -9.86 -5.95 1.60
C ARG A 7 -9.63 -5.12 2.86
N PRO A 8 -10.01 -5.60 4.06
CA PRO A 8 -9.68 -4.93 5.30
C PRO A 8 -8.19 -5.05 5.60
N CYS A 9 -7.59 -3.96 6.05
CA CYS A 9 -6.19 -3.91 6.44
C CYS A 9 -6.00 -2.99 7.64
N LYS A 10 -4.80 -3.01 8.23
CA LYS A 10 -4.38 -2.07 9.26
C LYS A 10 -3.02 -1.45 8.97
N VAL A 11 -2.83 -0.24 9.47
CA VAL A 11 -1.53 0.44 9.49
C VAL A 11 -1.29 0.91 10.91
N GLY A 12 -0.34 0.27 11.60
CA GLY A 12 -0.20 0.42 13.06
C GLY A 12 -1.43 -0.15 13.77
N GLU A 13 -2.12 0.70 14.53
CA GLU A 13 -3.33 0.33 15.30
C GLU A 13 -4.63 0.67 14.55
N GLU A 14 -4.55 1.43 13.45
CA GLU A 14 -5.70 1.95 12.72
C GLU A 14 -6.16 0.99 11.62
N LEU A 15 -7.48 0.90 11.42
CA LEU A 15 -8.15 0.02 10.46
C LEU A 15 -8.58 0.77 9.19
N TYR A 16 -8.38 0.14 8.03
CA TYR A 16 -8.64 0.71 6.72
C TYR A 16 -9.23 -0.31 5.74
N LEU A 17 -9.86 0.19 4.68
CA LEU A 17 -10.16 -0.58 3.47
C LEU A 17 -9.09 -0.33 2.42
N PHE A 18 -8.50 -1.40 1.90
CA PHE A 18 -7.46 -1.33 0.89
C PHE A 18 -8.06 -1.21 -0.52
N HIS A 19 -7.60 -0.21 -1.27
CA HIS A 19 -8.02 0.02 -2.66
C HIS A 19 -6.97 -0.44 -3.68
N GLY A 20 -5.68 -0.33 -3.37
CA GLY A 20 -4.62 -0.71 -4.30
C GLY A 20 -3.26 -0.13 -3.95
N PHE A 21 -2.24 -0.53 -4.70
CA PHE A 21 -0.91 0.09 -4.65
C PHE A 21 -0.71 1.07 -5.81
N THR A 22 0.07 2.11 -5.55
CA THR A 22 0.52 3.08 -6.54
C THR A 22 1.99 3.40 -6.33
N GLN A 23 2.69 3.72 -7.40
CA GLN A 23 4.06 4.23 -7.33
C GLN A 23 4.02 5.75 -7.29
N ILE A 24 4.65 6.33 -6.28
CA ILE A 24 4.82 7.78 -6.17
C ILE A 24 6.30 8.08 -6.38
N SER A 25 6.58 9.03 -7.26
CA SER A 25 7.91 9.52 -7.57
C SER A 25 7.92 11.04 -7.41
N GLN A 26 8.73 11.54 -6.48
CA GLN A 26 8.86 12.96 -6.20
C GLN A 26 10.27 13.46 -6.52
N ILE A 27 10.33 14.57 -7.23
CA ILE A 27 11.58 15.26 -7.52
C ILE A 27 12.00 16.00 -6.26
N VAL A 28 13.18 15.68 -5.75
CA VAL A 28 13.83 16.47 -4.70
C VAL A 28 14.51 17.65 -5.39
N PRO A 29 14.14 18.91 -5.10
CA PRO A 29 14.77 20.05 -5.73
C PRO A 29 16.26 20.12 -5.34
N PRO A 30 17.12 20.67 -6.22
CA PRO A 30 18.54 20.85 -5.90
C PRO A 30 18.73 21.79 -4.71
N SER A 31 19.88 21.66 -4.05
CA SER A 31 20.25 22.58 -2.97
C SER A 31 20.33 24.03 -3.48
N LEU A 32 19.79 24.96 -2.69
CA LEU A 32 19.80 26.40 -2.99
C LEU A 32 21.19 27.05 -2.79
N MET A 33 22.16 26.32 -2.23
CA MET A 33 23.52 26.82 -2.01
C MET A 33 24.38 26.71 -3.27
N ARG A 34 25.20 27.72 -3.55
CA ARG A 34 26.24 27.65 -4.60
C ARG A 34 27.18 26.49 -4.32
N GLY A 35 27.31 25.58 -5.29
CA GLY A 35 28.11 24.36 -5.17
C GLY A 35 27.38 23.16 -4.56
N GLY A 36 26.06 23.27 -4.31
CA GLY A 36 25.25 22.17 -3.79
C GLY A 36 25.07 21.02 -4.78
N HIS A 37 24.86 19.81 -4.26
CA HIS A 37 24.58 18.61 -5.05
C HIS A 37 23.24 18.74 -5.79
N GLY A 38 23.17 18.14 -6.98
CA GLY A 38 21.91 18.00 -7.72
C GLY A 38 20.89 17.27 -6.87
N GLY A 39 19.65 17.74 -6.90
CA GLY A 39 18.55 17.01 -6.28
C GLY A 39 18.33 15.66 -6.96
N GLY A 40 17.81 14.69 -6.22
CA GLY A 40 17.52 13.35 -6.72
C GLY A 40 16.02 13.12 -6.98
N VAL A 41 15.67 11.86 -7.26
CA VAL A 41 14.28 11.41 -7.29
C VAL A 41 14.08 10.42 -6.15
N VAL A 42 13.07 10.64 -5.32
CA VAL A 42 12.63 9.67 -4.32
C VAL A 42 11.38 9.00 -4.86
N ALA A 43 11.47 7.69 -5.13
CA ALA A 43 10.36 6.89 -5.60
C ALA A 43 10.07 5.73 -4.63
N GLY A 44 8.79 5.43 -4.43
CA GLY A 44 8.35 4.39 -3.53
C GLY A 44 6.96 3.88 -3.85
N ALA A 45 6.65 2.67 -3.37
CA ALA A 45 5.32 2.07 -3.45
C ALA A 45 4.48 2.49 -2.24
N TYR A 46 3.25 2.95 -2.51
CA TYR A 46 2.29 3.39 -1.51
C TYR A 46 0.95 2.69 -1.70
N ALA A 47 0.30 2.36 -0.59
CA ALA A 47 -1.07 1.86 -0.56
C ALA A 47 -2.06 3.01 -0.50
N ILE A 48 -3.14 2.90 -1.27
CA ILE A 48 -4.32 3.75 -1.21
C ILE A 48 -5.30 3.10 -0.24
N LEU A 49 -5.61 3.82 0.84
CA LEU A 49 -6.37 3.30 1.98
C LEU A 49 -7.56 4.21 2.30
N GLU A 50 -8.71 3.63 2.56
CA GLU A 50 -9.92 4.36 2.98
C GLU A 50 -10.17 4.16 4.48
N ARG A 51 -10.41 5.26 5.18
CA ARG A 51 -10.78 5.31 6.60
C ARG A 51 -12.28 5.13 6.78
N ARG A 52 -12.71 4.85 8.01
CA ARG A 52 -14.13 4.72 8.37
C ARG A 52 -14.96 5.99 8.11
N ASP A 53 -14.33 7.16 8.11
CA ASP A 53 -14.99 8.43 7.79
C ASP A 53 -15.13 8.68 6.27
N GLY A 54 -14.70 7.72 5.44
CA GLY A 54 -14.72 7.81 3.97
C GLY A 54 -13.55 8.60 3.40
N THR A 55 -12.59 9.07 4.21
CA THR A 55 -11.41 9.77 3.69
C THR A 55 -10.39 8.77 3.13
N VAL A 56 -9.77 9.14 2.02
CA VAL A 56 -8.72 8.34 1.37
C VAL A 56 -7.35 8.92 1.71
N GLY A 57 -6.43 8.05 2.08
CA GLY A 57 -5.06 8.39 2.43
C GLY A 57 -4.04 7.44 1.80
N LEU A 58 -2.77 7.78 2.02
CA LEU A 58 -1.62 7.01 1.56
C LEU A 58 -0.85 6.47 2.76
N ALA A 59 -0.37 5.23 2.63
CA ALA A 59 0.61 4.64 3.53
C ALA A 59 1.72 3.99 2.71
N GLU A 60 2.95 3.93 3.23
CA GLU A 60 4.01 3.14 2.60
C GLU A 60 3.57 1.68 2.50
N ALA A 61 3.82 1.06 1.34
CA ALA A 61 3.32 -0.29 1.07
C ALA A 61 3.75 -1.31 2.14
N GLN A 62 4.98 -1.18 2.65
CA GLN A 62 5.56 -2.07 3.66
C GLN A 62 4.89 -1.96 5.05
N ARG A 63 4.09 -0.91 5.28
CA ARG A 63 3.41 -0.69 6.58
C ARG A 63 2.01 -1.28 6.62
N VAL A 64 1.48 -1.74 5.48
CA VAL A 64 0.13 -2.31 5.40
C VAL A 64 0.15 -3.76 5.84
N GLN A 65 -0.73 -4.09 6.79
CA GLN A 65 -1.00 -5.47 7.21
C GLN A 65 -2.41 -5.84 6.80
N PHE A 66 -2.56 -6.77 5.86
CA PHE A 66 -3.87 -7.31 5.50
C PHE A 66 -4.43 -8.15 6.65
N LEU A 67 -5.73 -8.03 6.88
CA LEU A 67 -6.44 -8.75 7.95
C LEU A 67 -7.18 -9.97 7.43
N ASP A 68 -6.85 -10.41 6.21
CA ASP A 68 -7.39 -11.65 5.66
C ASP A 68 -7.01 -12.80 6.59
N THR A 69 -7.97 -13.69 6.81
CA THR A 69 -7.87 -14.75 7.80
C THR A 69 -6.89 -15.84 7.34
N ALA A 70 -6.30 -16.61 8.26
CA ALA A 70 -5.46 -17.78 7.89
C ALA A 70 -6.19 -18.77 6.95
N LYS A 71 -7.51 -18.88 7.06
CA LYS A 71 -8.36 -19.66 6.14
C LYS A 71 -8.42 -19.11 4.71
N GLU A 72 -8.21 -17.82 4.52
CA GLU A 72 -8.16 -17.18 3.20
C GLU A 72 -6.78 -17.32 2.58
N PHE A 73 -5.71 -17.31 3.39
CA PHE A 73 -4.36 -17.65 2.94
C PHE A 73 -4.19 -19.14 2.58
N ALA A 74 -4.76 -20.06 3.37
CA ALA A 74 -4.68 -21.51 3.11
C ALA A 74 -5.26 -21.92 1.73
N LYS A 75 -6.22 -21.16 1.20
CA LYS A 75 -6.77 -21.40 -0.15
C LYS A 75 -5.74 -21.21 -1.26
N TYR A 76 -4.78 -20.30 -1.06
CA TYR A 76 -3.71 -20.07 -2.02
C TYR A 76 -2.65 -21.17 -1.96
N GLU A 77 -2.34 -21.70 -0.78
CA GLU A 77 -1.43 -22.85 -0.62
C GLU A 77 -2.02 -24.14 -1.25
N GLU A 78 -3.32 -24.37 -1.11
CA GLU A 78 -4.02 -25.52 -1.73
C GLU A 78 -4.11 -25.43 -3.26
N GLU A 79 -4.12 -24.24 -3.85
CA GLU A 79 -4.07 -24.04 -5.30
C GLU A 79 -2.65 -24.25 -5.85
N GLU A 80 -1.63 -23.73 -5.17
CA GLU A 80 -0.22 -23.89 -5.58
C GLU A 80 0.25 -25.36 -5.56
N THR A 81 -0.34 -26.18 -4.67
CA THR A 81 -0.03 -27.62 -4.59
C THR A 81 -0.72 -28.47 -5.67
N LYS A 82 -1.72 -27.92 -6.40
CA LYS A 82 -2.42 -28.63 -7.49
C LYS A 82 -1.75 -28.45 -8.85
N ASP A 83 -0.84 -27.50 -8.96
CA ASP A 83 -0.09 -27.19 -10.18
C ASP A 83 1.33 -27.81 -10.18
N VAL A 84 1.61 -28.77 -9.28
CA VAL A 84 2.85 -29.57 -9.21
C VAL A 84 2.57 -31.05 -9.47
#